data_AF-A0AAV8XRH8-F1
#
_entry.id   AF-A0AAV8XRH8-F1
#
_cell.length_a   1.000
_cell.length_b   1.000
_cell.length_c   1.000
_cell.angle_alpha   90.00
_cell.angle_beta   90.00
_cell.angle_gamma   90.00
#
_symmetry.space_group_name_H-M   'P 1'
#
loop_
_entity.id
_entity.type
_entity.pdbx_description
1 polymer ?
#
loop_
_entity_poly.entity_id
_entity_poly.type
_entity_poly.pdbx_seq_one_letter_code
_entity_poly.pdbx_strand_id
1 'polypeptide(L)'
;MDDKELFTRYKCLIDEYVALGHTRYVPLDVTTLKFEHKYFLSHHCVLRESSSTTKIKVALDASMKSSSDLSLNDTMLKGFPVHPELFDILCRFRIYKYVLTTDI
;
A
#
# COMPACT_ATOMS: atom_id res chain seq x y z
N MET A 1 8.03 -21.12 8.76
CA MET A 1 6.63 -20.87 9.19
C MET A 1 5.75 -21.81 8.36
N ASP A 2 4.79 -22.49 8.98
CA ASP A 2 3.89 -23.43 8.27
C ASP A 2 2.86 -22.66 7.42
N ASP A 3 2.48 -23.19 6.26
CA ASP A 3 1.56 -22.51 5.32
C ASP A 3 0.20 -22.20 5.96
N LYS A 4 -0.28 -23.07 6.85
CA LYS A 4 -1.53 -22.87 7.59
C LYS A 4 -1.44 -21.72 8.58
N GLU A 5 -0.28 -21.57 9.23
CA GLU A 5 -0.02 -20.48 10.16
C GLU A 5 0.07 -19.14 9.40
N LEU A 6 0.73 -19.14 8.24
CA LEU A 6 0.85 -17.95 7.39
C LEU A 6 -0.52 -17.48 6.92
N PHE A 7 -1.35 -18.40 6.42
CA PHE A 7 -2.73 -18.10 6.02
C PHE A 7 -3.55 -17.51 7.16
N THR A 8 -3.44 -18.09 8.36
CA THR A 8 -4.18 -17.62 9.54
C THR A 8 -3.81 -16.17 9.88
N ARG A 9 -2.50 -15.88 9.95
CA ARG A 9 -2.03 -14.52 10.26
C ARG A 9 -2.36 -13.53 9.15
N TYR A 10 -2.26 -13.94 7.88
CA TYR A 10 -2.65 -13.13 6.74
C TYR A 10 -4.14 -12.77 6.80
N LYS A 11 -5.00 -13.74 7.08
CA LYS A 11 -6.44 -13.52 7.25
C LYS A 11 -6.74 -12.53 8.37
N CYS A 12 -6.11 -12.69 9.54
CA CYS A 12 -6.28 -11.76 10.66
C CYS A 12 -5.93 -10.32 10.27
N LEU A 13 -4.87 -10.12 9.49
CA LEU A 13 -4.50 -8.79 9.00
C LEU A 13 -5.56 -8.21 8.06
N ILE A 14 -6.10 -9.00 7.14
CA ILE A 14 -7.18 -8.54 6.25
C ILE A 14 -8.43 -8.18 7.06
N ASP A 15 -8.81 -9.01 8.03
CA ASP A 15 -9.95 -8.75 8.91
C ASP A 15 -9.75 -7.46 9.74
N GLU A 16 -8.52 -7.19 10.21
CA GLU A 16 -8.15 -5.95 10.88
C GLU A 16 -8.29 -4.73 9.96
N TYR A 17 -7.84 -4.82 8.70
CA TYR A 17 -8.02 -3.74 7.71
C TYR A 17 -9.49 -3.41 7.48
N VAL A 18 -10.36 -4.42 7.46
CA VAL A 18 -11.81 -4.24 7.34
C VAL A 18 -12.38 -3.60 8.62
N ALA A 19 -11.96 -4.08 9.80
CA ALA A 19 -12.41 -3.54 11.09
C ALA A 19 -12.01 -2.08 11.30
N LEU A 20 -10.84 -1.67 10.82
CA LEU A 20 -10.36 -0.28 10.81
C LEU A 20 -11.04 0.59 9.74
N GLY A 21 -11.87 0.00 8.86
CA GLY A 21 -12.56 0.71 7.78
C GLY A 21 -11.67 1.11 6.61
N HIS A 22 -10.44 0.57 6.51
CA HIS A 22 -9.53 0.82 5.39
C HIS A 22 -9.95 0.07 4.13
N THR A 23 -10.65 -1.06 4.28
CA THR A 23 -11.15 -1.88 3.18
C THR A 23 -12.58 -2.34 3.45
N ARG A 24 -13.26 -2.81 2.40
CA ARG A 24 -14.58 -3.43 2.50
C ARG A 24 -14.65 -4.64 1.59
N TYR A 25 -15.47 -5.61 1.97
CA TYR A 25 -15.80 -6.71 1.07
C TYR A 25 -16.60 -6.19 -0.12
N VAL A 26 -16.18 -6.60 -1.32
CA VAL A 26 -16.85 -6.28 -2.57
C VAL A 26 -17.47 -7.57 -3.11
N PRO A 27 -18.80 -7.66 -3.28
CA PRO A 27 -19.43 -8.85 -3.84
C PRO A 27 -18.98 -9.06 -5.29
N LEU A 28 -18.65 -10.30 -5.65
CA LEU A 28 -18.28 -10.68 -7.03
C LEU A 28 -19.51 -11.11 -7.84
N ASP A 29 -20.56 -10.31 -7.79
CA ASP A 29 -21.78 -10.56 -8.56
C ASP A 29 -21.67 -10.02 -10.00
N VAL A 30 -22.61 -10.41 -10.87
CA VAL A 30 -22.61 -10.04 -12.29
C VAL A 30 -22.65 -8.52 -12.48
N THR A 31 -23.34 -7.80 -11.59
CA THR A 31 -23.41 -6.33 -11.58
C THR A 31 -22.07 -5.71 -11.25
N THR A 32 -21.40 -6.19 -10.21
CA THR A 32 -20.06 -5.73 -9.84
C THR A 32 -19.05 -6.12 -10.89
N LEU A 33 -19.17 -7.29 -11.52
CA LEU A 33 -18.31 -7.74 -12.62
C LEU A 33 -18.59 -7.04 -13.96
N LYS A 34 -19.69 -6.29 -14.08
CA LYS A 34 -20.00 -5.48 -15.28
C LYS A 34 -19.48 -4.03 -15.28
N PHE A 35 -18.98 -3.47 -14.16
CA PHE A 35 -18.34 -2.14 -14.25
C PHE A 35 -17.16 -2.18 -15.23
N GLU A 36 -17.10 -1.18 -16.11
CA GLU A 36 -16.10 -1.08 -17.16
C GLU A 36 -14.69 -0.72 -16.64
N HIS A 37 -14.60 -0.18 -15.43
CA HIS A 37 -13.35 0.30 -14.83
C HIS A 37 -13.01 -0.45 -13.55
N LYS A 38 -12.74 -1.75 -13.67
CA LYS A 38 -12.22 -2.59 -12.57
C LYS A 38 -10.75 -2.89 -12.78
N TYR A 39 -10.02 -2.87 -11.68
CA TYR A 39 -8.64 -3.35 -11.63
C TYR A 39 -8.48 -4.29 -10.44
N PHE A 40 -7.86 -5.44 -10.67
CA PHE A 40 -7.49 -6.35 -9.60
C PHE A 40 -5.98 -6.24 -9.37
N LEU A 41 -5.60 -5.91 -8.14
CA LEU A 41 -4.21 -5.90 -7.73
C LEU A 41 -3.85 -7.28 -7.20
N SER A 42 -2.78 -7.87 -7.74
CA SER A 42 -2.19 -9.04 -7.11
C SER A 42 -1.61 -8.61 -5.76
N HIS A 43 -1.75 -9.47 -4.76
CA HIS A 43 -1.28 -9.22 -3.41
C HIS A 43 -0.49 -10.40 -2.92
N HIS A 44 0.55 -10.14 -2.13
CA HIS A 44 1.30 -11.20 -1.46
C HIS A 44 1.75 -10.76 -0.08
N CYS A 45 1.98 -11.76 0.77
CA CYS A 45 2.48 -11.55 2.12
C CYS A 45 4.00 -11.35 2.10
N VAL A 46 4.46 -10.28 2.76
CA VAL A 46 5.88 -10.01 3.00
C VAL A 46 6.17 -10.21 4.48
N LEU A 47 7.07 -11.14 4.79
CA LEU A 47 7.56 -11.37 6.14
C LEU A 47 8.75 -10.46 6.44
N ARG A 48 8.66 -9.71 7.53
CA ARG A 48 9.78 -8.92 8.07
C ARG A 48 9.96 -9.28 9.53
N GLU A 49 10.77 -10.29 9.78
CA GLU A 49 11.02 -10.83 11.12
C GLU A 49 11.67 -9.79 12.07
N SER A 50 12.39 -8.82 11.50
CA SER A 50 13.01 -7.71 12.23
C SER A 50 12.05 -6.57 12.60
N SER A 51 10.78 -6.63 12.19
CA SER A 51 9.77 -5.61 12.48
C SER A 51 9.27 -5.72 13.93
N SER A 52 9.29 -4.62 14.66
CA SER A 52 8.86 -4.54 16.06
C SER A 52 7.34 -4.58 16.24
N THR A 53 6.57 -4.01 15.31
CA THR A 53 5.11 -3.84 15.42
C THR A 53 4.32 -4.85 14.60
N THR A 54 4.67 -5.07 13.33
CA THR A 54 3.96 -6.01 12.45
C THR A 54 4.94 -6.88 11.68
N LYS A 55 4.96 -8.19 12.00
CA LYS A 55 5.86 -9.17 11.37
C LYS A 55 5.44 -9.55 9.94
N ILE A 56 4.17 -9.32 9.59
CA ILE A 56 3.58 -9.59 8.27
C ILE A 56 3.04 -8.28 7.69
N LYS A 57 3.33 -8.02 6.41
CA LYS A 57 2.74 -6.91 5.64
C LYS A 57 2.15 -7.44 4.33
N VAL A 58 1.16 -6.74 3.79
CA VAL A 58 0.60 -7.04 2.46
C VAL A 58 1.22 -6.09 1.44
N ALA A 59 1.88 -6.65 0.42
CA ALA A 59 2.33 -5.89 -0.73
C ALA A 59 1.30 -6.04 -1.85
N LEU A 60 0.82 -4.89 -2.36
CA LEU A 60 -0.06 -4.81 -3.52
C LEU A 60 0.80 -4.45 -4.74
N ASP A 61 0.80 -5.30 -5.75
CA ASP A 61 1.59 -5.06 -6.95
C ASP A 61 0.76 -4.32 -8.01
N ALA A 62 0.98 -3.01 -8.06
CA ALA A 62 0.39 -2.11 -9.05
C ALA A 62 1.16 -2.05 -10.39
N SER A 63 2.30 -2.76 -10.50
CA SER A 63 3.12 -2.84 -11.69
C SER A 63 2.78 -4.02 -12.60
N MET A 64 2.05 -5.02 -12.06
CA MET A 64 1.52 -6.12 -12.85
C MET A 64 0.63 -5.58 -13.97
N LYS A 65 0.97 -5.90 -15.22
CA LYS A 65 0.21 -5.50 -16.40
C LYS A 65 -1.14 -6.20 -16.47
N SER A 66 -2.16 -5.46 -16.89
CA SER A 66 -3.51 -5.98 -17.12
C SER A 66 -3.68 -6.54 -18.55
N SER A 67 -4.91 -6.91 -18.91
CA SER A 67 -5.27 -7.34 -20.27
C SER A 67 -5.02 -6.28 -21.34
N SER A 68 -4.86 -5.00 -20.96
CA SER A 68 -4.52 -3.91 -21.88
C SER A 68 -3.02 -3.68 -22.02
N ASP A 69 -2.16 -4.56 -21.49
CA ASP A 69 -0.69 -4.44 -21.45
C ASP A 69 -0.15 -3.19 -20.69
N LEU A 70 -1.04 -2.48 -19.98
CA LEU A 70 -0.73 -1.35 -19.10
C LEU A 70 -0.90 -1.76 -17.64
N SER A 71 -0.04 -1.23 -16.77
CA SER A 71 -0.18 -1.37 -15.32
C SER A 71 -0.99 -0.23 -14.71
N LEU A 72 -1.40 -0.38 -13.45
CA LEU A 72 -2.09 0.70 -12.73
C LEU A 72 -1.17 1.94 -12.59
N ASN A 73 0.12 1.73 -12.34
CA ASN A 73 1.10 2.81 -12.25
C ASN A 73 1.27 3.59 -13.56
N ASP A 74 1.04 2.97 -14.72
CA ASP A 74 1.13 3.62 -16.03
C ASP A 74 -0.10 4.48 -16.35
N THR A 75 -1.26 4.12 -15.78
CA THR A 75 -2.55 4.75 -16.08
C THR A 75 -2.91 5.85 -15.08
N MET A 76 -2.30 5.86 -13.90
CA MET A 76 -2.49 6.91 -12.91
C MET A 76 -1.80 8.22 -13.32
N LEU A 77 -2.55 9.33 -13.26
CA LEU A 77 -1.98 10.66 -13.46
C LEU A 77 -0.95 10.96 -12.37
N LYS A 78 0.29 11.22 -12.77
CA LYS A 78 1.33 11.70 -11.85
C LYS A 78 0.97 13.13 -11.43
N GLY A 79 0.66 13.31 -10.15
CA GLY A 79 0.46 14.64 -9.58
C GLY A 79 1.74 15.47 -9.60
N PHE A 80 1.59 16.76 -9.35
CA PHE A 80 2.74 17.64 -9.12
C PHE A 80 3.54 17.19 -7.88
N PRO A 81 4.87 17.39 -7.85
CA PRO A 81 5.66 17.09 -6.66
C PRO A 81 5.15 17.92 -5.48
N VAL A 82 4.71 17.22 -4.43
CA VAL A 82 4.17 17.85 -3.21
C VAL A 82 5.29 18.32 -2.28
N HIS A 83 6.44 17.65 -2.34
CA HIS A 83 7.59 17.95 -1.48
C HIS A 83 8.50 19.01 -2.12
N PRO A 84 9.01 19.97 -1.32
CA PRO A 84 10.02 20.90 -1.78
C PRO A 84 11.33 20.17 -2.10
N GLU A 85 12.18 20.81 -2.89
CA GLU A 85 13.51 20.28 -3.23
C GLU A 85 14.32 19.96 -1.97
N LEU A 86 15.07 18.85 -2.02
CA LEU A 86 15.86 18.38 -0.88
C LEU A 86 16.85 19.45 -0.41
N PHE A 87 17.41 20.21 -1.35
CA PHE A 87 18.32 21.32 -1.04
C PHE A 87 17.66 22.37 -0.13
N ASP A 88 16.43 22.77 -0.45
CA ASP A 88 15.68 23.77 0.33
C ASP A 88 15.33 23.26 1.73
N ILE A 89 15.08 21.95 1.87
CA ILE A 89 14.85 21.30 3.16
C ILE A 89 16.15 21.38 3.99
N LEU A 90 17.29 20.98 3.41
CA LEU A 90 18.58 20.98 4.10
C LEU A 90 19.04 22.39 4.50
N CYS A 91 18.83 23.39 3.65
CA CYS A 91 19.11 24.78 3.98
C CYS A 91 18.29 25.25 5.18
N ARG A 92 16.98 25.00 5.20
CA ARG A 92 16.10 25.37 6.33
C ARG A 92 16.47 24.66 7.63
N PHE A 93 16.85 23.37 7.56
CA PHE A 93 17.32 22.61 8.71
C PHE A 93 18.57 23.22 9.37
N ARG A 94 19.42 23.92 8.60
CA ARG A 94 20.65 24.55 9.10
C ARG A 94 20.47 25.97 9.64
N ILE A 95 19.34 26.63 9.37
CA ILE A 95 19.08 28.00 9.82
C ILE A 95 18.83 28.05 11.33
N TYR A 96 18.15 27.04 11.87
CA TYR A 96 17.73 27.03 13.27
C TYR A 96 18.66 26.19 14.14
N LYS A 97 18.92 26.66 15.37
CA LYS A 97 19.80 25.98 16.34
C LYS A 97 19.24 24.62 16.82
N TYR A 98 17.92 24.46 16.80
CA TYR A 98 17.22 23.26 17.22
C TYR A 98 16.19 22.88 16.16
N VAL A 99 16.06 21.58 15.89
CA VAL A 99 15.08 21.03 14.94
C VAL A 99 14.37 19.86 15.60
N LEU A 100 13.07 19.75 15.37
CA LEU A 100 12.25 18.63 15.82
C LEU A 100 11.88 17.76 14.62
N THR A 101 12.01 16.46 14.78
CA THR A 101 11.61 15.46 13.79
C THR A 101 10.68 14.47 14.47
N THR A 102 9.64 14.05 13.76
CA THR A 102 8.70 13.04 14.23
C THR A 102 8.34 12.13 13.07
N ASP A 103 7.99 10.89 13.39
CA ASP A 103 7.45 9.91 12.44
C ASP A 103 5.92 10.00 12.53
N ILE A 104 5.25 10.12 11.39
CA ILE A 104 3.79 10.28 11.27
C ILE A 104 3.16 9.07 10.60
#